data_AF-A0A2G5KHY9-F1
#
_entry.id   AF-A0A2G5KHY9-F1
#
_cell.length_a   1.000
_cell.length_b   1.000
_cell.length_c   1.000
_cell.angle_alpha   90.00
_cell.angle_beta   90.00
_cell.angle_gamma   90.00
#
_symmetry.space_group_name_H-M   'P 1'
#
loop_
_entity.id
_entity.type
_entity.pdbx_description
1 polymer ?
#
loop_
_entity_poly.entity_id
_entity_poly.type
_entity_poly.pdbx_seq_one_letter_code
_entity_poly.pdbx_strand_id
1 'polypeptide(L)'
;MKRFLGILLFFLSLQPSNAQGFLQNVVSEEEIDELCSGNQSQPADQEAELVVDQIMAQMQLKRAFKLRKCTAIGNAYATIQPDANNNQTPYILYDPQWLEEMANKSKTDWASIGVLAHEVGHFLLYHALNKKGSNPVWEIQADRFAGSTLAKMGSTLEEAQSMFDNYNQKEDSRSHPGKAKRLEAVKVGWMNVNNPQKQITLSENTPERDVSSELIVNRYFNELGGIKNLSQIKSLRFEEEISETKGLDLNQKPLTYSYSYTLNPNKVIINSNKKDQQYVITNNDSISWRYTNENKWREGAPRIGTTADQDGHSFIRQISSSFQNFFDDFLLSSNPEVVDYRRRRVLDDEECFLLEFPEETIELGDLRKKGRRIIQKTQYYFNTYTGLLHAIVIEEKIMIYKRGSIKDASEGLRIQRLFSNYKAVDHILFPHTIRTTETKLLSDIPQEESTFFQKRKLVNLEIITD
;
A
#
# COMPACT_ATOMS: atom_id res chain seq x y z
N MET A 1 61.63 30.12 43.77
CA MET A 1 61.47 29.66 42.37
C MET A 1 59.99 29.71 42.00
N LYS A 2 59.68 30.38 40.88
CA LYS A 2 58.42 30.39 40.08
C LYS A 2 57.17 30.98 40.76
N ARG A 3 56.63 32.16 40.40
CA ARG A 3 56.08 32.71 39.14
C ARG A 3 54.68 32.18 38.74
N PHE A 4 53.76 33.15 38.61
CA PHE A 4 52.63 33.26 37.65
C PHE A 4 51.38 32.42 37.94
N LEU A 5 50.15 32.77 37.58
CA LEU A 5 49.46 33.97 37.05
C LEU A 5 47.99 33.51 36.93
N GLY A 6 47.01 34.38 37.21
CA GLY A 6 45.60 34.06 37.05
C GLY A 6 45.26 33.65 35.61
N ILE A 7 44.37 32.66 35.48
CA ILE A 7 43.70 32.35 34.21
C ILE A 7 42.20 32.30 34.49
N LEU A 8 41.55 33.31 33.92
CA LEU A 8 40.13 33.47 33.70
C LEU A 8 39.61 32.26 32.90
N LEU A 9 38.65 31.52 33.45
CA LEU A 9 37.93 30.46 32.74
C LEU A 9 37.02 31.11 31.68
N PHE A 10 37.52 31.20 30.45
CA PHE A 10 36.70 31.47 29.27
C PHE A 10 36.04 30.14 28.88
N PHE A 11 34.76 29.97 29.24
CA PHE A 11 33.91 28.93 28.66
C PHE A 11 33.72 29.27 27.18
N LEU A 12 34.50 28.63 26.30
CA LEU A 12 34.12 28.48 24.90
C LEU A 12 32.96 27.47 24.87
N SER A 13 31.72 27.96 24.87
CA SER A 13 30.59 27.17 24.40
C SER A 13 30.73 26.98 22.89
N LEU A 14 31.30 25.85 22.49
CA LEU A 14 31.07 25.29 21.16
C LEU A 14 29.57 24.99 21.09
N GLN A 15 28.80 25.89 20.48
CA GLN A 15 27.44 25.54 20.07
C GLN A 15 27.52 24.53 18.93
N PRO A 16 26.84 23.37 19.03
CA PRO A 16 26.61 22.55 17.85
C PRO A 16 25.72 23.35 16.90
N SER A 17 26.24 23.65 15.71
CA SER A 17 25.45 24.10 14.58
C SER A 17 24.60 22.92 14.09
N ASN A 18 23.42 22.76 14.67
CA ASN A 18 22.40 21.86 14.15
C ASN A 18 21.82 22.48 12.88
N ALA A 19 22.46 22.23 11.73
CA ALA A 19 21.82 22.40 10.44
C ALA A 19 20.89 21.19 10.21
N GLN A 20 19.65 21.25 10.71
CA GLN A 20 18.61 20.30 10.34
C GLN A 20 18.14 20.62 8.91
N GLY A 21 18.45 19.70 8.00
CA GLY A 21 17.86 19.64 6.66
C GLY A 21 16.57 18.82 6.67
N PHE A 22 15.94 18.63 5.50
CA PHE A 22 14.76 17.76 5.31
C PHE A 22 15.06 16.26 5.52
N LEU A 23 15.81 15.88 6.54
CA LEU A 23 15.94 14.48 6.91
C LEU A 23 14.71 14.16 7.76
N GLN A 24 13.78 13.36 7.25
CA GLN A 24 12.82 12.65 8.08
C GLN A 24 13.63 11.67 8.96
N ASN A 25 14.33 12.17 9.98
CA ASN A 25 14.83 11.30 11.03
C ASN A 25 13.60 10.60 11.59
N VAL A 26 13.65 9.28 11.69
CA VAL A 26 12.64 8.48 12.37
C VAL A 26 12.60 8.96 13.81
N VAL A 27 11.73 9.94 14.09
CA VAL A 27 11.12 10.06 15.40
C VAL A 27 10.14 8.90 15.40
N SER A 28 10.47 7.85 16.15
CA SER A 28 9.57 6.70 16.27
C SER A 28 8.18 7.17 16.72
N GLU A 29 7.10 6.47 16.34
CA GLU A 29 5.75 6.81 16.83
C GLU A 29 5.74 6.92 18.37
N GLU A 30 6.58 6.12 19.05
CA GLU A 30 6.82 6.18 20.51
C GLU A 30 7.45 7.52 20.96
N GLU A 31 8.45 8.04 20.25
CA GLU A 31 9.07 9.34 20.54
C GLU A 31 8.13 10.52 20.17
N ILE A 32 7.33 10.41 19.10
CA ILE A 32 6.32 11.42 18.76
C ILE A 32 5.23 11.45 19.84
N ASP A 33 4.82 10.30 20.35
CA ASP A 33 3.86 10.23 21.45
C ASP A 33 4.43 10.86 22.73
N GLU A 34 5.72 10.63 23.04
CA GLU A 34 6.37 11.27 24.19
C GLU A 34 6.56 12.79 24.02
N LEU A 35 6.85 13.26 22.80
CA LEU A 35 7.14 14.67 22.48
C LEU A 35 5.90 15.52 22.20
N CYS A 36 4.82 14.94 21.66
CA CYS A 36 3.68 15.69 21.13
C CYS A 36 2.33 15.24 21.72
N SER A 37 2.24 14.02 22.28
CA SER A 37 0.98 13.42 22.75
C SER A 37 0.89 13.42 24.29
N GLY A 38 0.30 14.50 24.84
CA GLY A 38 0.11 14.65 26.29
C GLY A 38 -0.05 16.10 26.80
N ASN A 39 -0.50 17.02 25.93
CA ASN A 39 -0.63 18.50 26.09
C ASN A 39 0.42 19.35 25.36
N GLN A 40 1.34 18.78 24.58
CA GLN A 40 2.41 19.56 23.91
C GLN A 40 2.11 19.96 22.47
N SER A 41 1.26 19.23 21.73
CA SER A 41 0.81 19.69 20.42
C SER A 41 -0.24 20.81 20.53
N GLN A 42 -0.12 21.84 19.69
CA GLN A 42 -1.00 23.01 19.69
C GLN A 42 -1.91 23.03 18.45
N PRO A 43 -3.01 23.81 18.45
CA PRO A 43 -3.76 24.07 17.23
C PRO A 43 -2.85 24.59 16.12
N ALA A 44 -3.08 24.15 14.88
CA ALA A 44 -2.34 24.65 13.72
C ALA A 44 -2.46 26.17 13.54
N ASP A 45 -1.45 26.77 12.92
CA ASP A 45 -1.55 28.15 12.47
C ASP A 45 -2.60 28.26 11.37
N GLN A 46 -3.34 29.37 11.36
CA GLN A 46 -4.39 29.58 10.37
C GLN A 46 -3.84 29.54 8.93
N GLU A 47 -2.62 30.03 8.73
CA GLU A 47 -1.94 29.99 7.44
C GLU A 47 -1.65 28.56 6.99
N ALA A 48 -1.12 27.71 7.88
CA ALA A 48 -0.85 26.31 7.58
C ALA A 48 -2.15 25.55 7.26
N GLU A 49 -3.24 25.84 7.98
CA GLU A 49 -4.57 25.29 7.68
C GLU A 49 -5.05 25.69 6.29
N LEU A 50 -4.90 26.97 5.91
CA LEU A 50 -5.29 27.47 4.60
C LEU A 50 -4.47 26.83 3.48
N VAL A 51 -3.16 26.65 3.66
CA VAL A 51 -2.28 25.98 2.69
C VAL A 51 -2.71 24.52 2.49
N VAL A 52 -2.95 23.78 3.57
CA VAL A 52 -3.44 22.40 3.49
C VAL A 52 -4.81 22.33 2.84
N ASP A 53 -5.72 23.26 3.15
CA ASP A 53 -7.03 23.31 2.50
C ASP A 53 -6.90 23.64 1.00
N GLN A 54 -5.95 24.48 0.58
CA GLN A 54 -5.64 24.74 -0.83
C GLN A 54 -5.06 23.53 -1.56
N ILE A 55 -4.18 22.77 -0.90
CA ILE A 55 -3.70 21.47 -1.39
C ILE A 55 -4.89 20.54 -1.60
N MET A 56 -5.73 20.36 -0.58
CA MET A 56 -6.92 19.49 -0.63
C MET A 56 -7.91 19.90 -1.74
N ALA A 57 -8.05 21.21 -1.98
CA ALA A 57 -8.89 21.74 -3.03
C ALA A 57 -8.44 21.34 -4.45
N GLN A 58 -7.14 21.10 -4.69
CA GLN A 58 -6.64 20.62 -5.99
C GLN A 58 -7.17 19.23 -6.37
N MET A 59 -7.68 18.51 -5.38
CA MET A 59 -8.27 17.17 -5.54
C MET A 59 -9.78 17.19 -5.31
N GLN A 60 -10.36 18.37 -5.05
CA GLN A 60 -11.78 18.55 -4.72
C GLN A 60 -12.19 17.73 -3.47
N LEU A 61 -11.25 17.52 -2.55
CA LEU A 61 -11.47 16.75 -1.33
C LEU A 61 -11.60 17.69 -0.13
N LYS A 62 -12.36 17.26 0.88
CA LYS A 62 -12.30 17.83 2.22
C LYS A 62 -11.29 17.04 3.04
N ARG A 63 -10.53 17.71 3.89
CA ARG A 63 -9.60 17.03 4.81
C ARG A 63 -10.35 16.09 5.76
N ALA A 64 -9.85 14.86 5.87
CA ALA A 64 -10.31 13.86 6.82
C ALA A 64 -9.37 13.73 8.04
N PHE A 65 -8.34 14.58 8.11
CA PHE A 65 -7.31 14.62 9.14
C PHE A 65 -7.19 16.01 9.76
N LYS A 66 -6.59 16.06 10.96
CA LYS A 66 -6.36 17.30 11.70
C LYS A 66 -4.92 17.77 11.53
N LEU A 67 -4.69 19.07 11.45
CA LEU A 67 -3.35 19.65 11.45
C LEU A 67 -3.01 20.14 12.86
N ARG A 68 -1.81 19.85 13.37
CA ARG A 68 -1.33 20.34 14.67
C ARG A 68 0.14 20.74 14.65
N LYS A 69 0.48 21.73 15.46
CA LYS A 69 1.87 22.14 15.69
C LYS A 69 2.52 21.25 16.72
N CYS A 70 3.77 20.86 16.45
CA CYS A 70 4.67 20.32 17.45
C CYS A 70 6.07 20.87 17.19
N THR A 71 6.55 21.78 18.04
CA THR A 71 7.83 22.51 17.84
C THR A 71 9.07 21.70 18.25
N ALA A 72 8.89 20.45 18.65
CA ALA A 72 9.96 19.60 19.16
C ALA A 72 10.46 18.58 18.13
N ILE A 73 9.82 18.48 16.96
CA ILE A 73 10.10 17.43 15.98
C ILE A 73 11.07 17.89 14.88
N GLY A 74 11.22 19.20 14.64
CA GLY A 74 12.08 19.71 13.57
C GLY A 74 11.76 19.11 12.20
N ASN A 75 10.48 18.81 11.94
CA ASN A 75 10.00 18.04 10.80
C ASN A 75 8.47 18.21 10.60
N ALA A 76 7.90 17.55 9.59
CA ALA A 76 6.47 17.26 9.49
C ALA A 76 6.23 15.74 9.37
N TYR A 77 5.05 15.26 9.77
CA TYR A 77 4.72 13.84 9.76
C TYR A 77 3.20 13.56 9.73
N ALA A 78 2.77 12.67 8.85
CA ALA A 78 1.44 12.08 8.82
C ALA A 78 1.33 10.84 9.73
N THR A 79 0.46 10.88 10.74
CA THR A 79 0.28 9.80 11.73
C THR A 79 -1.19 9.54 12.10
N ILE A 80 -1.49 8.36 12.61
CA ILE A 80 -2.81 8.02 13.16
C ILE A 80 -2.65 7.73 14.64
N GLN A 81 -3.34 8.52 15.47
CA GLN A 81 -3.21 8.46 16.92
C GLN A 81 -4.56 8.17 17.58
N PRO A 82 -4.61 7.36 18.65
CA PRO A 82 -5.82 7.19 19.45
C PRO A 82 -6.18 8.51 20.17
N ASP A 83 -7.45 8.90 20.12
CA ASP A 83 -7.98 9.99 20.94
C ASP A 83 -8.25 9.54 22.39
N ALA A 84 -8.77 10.45 23.23
CA ALA A 84 -9.10 10.16 24.63
C ALA A 84 -10.13 9.01 24.82
N ASN A 85 -10.86 8.66 23.76
CA ASN A 85 -11.83 7.57 23.72
C ASN A 85 -11.30 6.35 22.96
N ASN A 86 -9.99 6.30 22.68
CA ASN A 86 -9.29 5.27 21.92
C ASN A 86 -9.70 5.17 20.44
N ASN A 87 -10.32 6.21 19.87
CA ASN A 87 -10.62 6.27 18.44
C ASN A 87 -9.37 6.70 17.66
N GLN A 88 -9.02 5.94 16.62
CA GLN A 88 -7.92 6.28 15.72
C GLN A 88 -8.26 7.56 14.93
N THR A 89 -7.51 8.63 15.17
CA THR A 89 -7.67 9.93 14.54
C THR A 89 -6.42 10.28 13.73
N PRO A 90 -6.54 10.59 12.44
CA PRO A 90 -5.40 10.98 11.61
C PRO A 90 -4.98 12.44 11.85
N TYR A 91 -3.67 12.66 11.96
CA TYR A 91 -3.02 13.96 12.18
C TYR A 91 -1.86 14.19 11.22
N ILE A 92 -1.75 15.39 10.66
CA ILE A 92 -0.46 15.93 10.21
C ILE A 92 0.10 16.74 11.37
N LEU A 93 1.28 16.37 11.85
CA LEU A 93 2.05 17.13 12.81
C LEU A 93 3.13 17.91 12.07
N TYR A 94 3.35 19.18 12.41
CA TYR A 94 4.43 19.96 11.82
C TYR A 94 5.11 20.86 12.83
N ASP A 95 6.40 21.11 12.61
CA ASP A 95 7.17 22.12 13.33
C ASP A 95 7.14 23.44 12.54
N PRO A 96 6.46 24.49 13.05
CA PRO A 96 6.32 25.77 12.35
C PRO A 96 7.66 26.48 12.14
N GLN A 97 8.58 26.43 13.12
CA GLN A 97 9.87 27.12 13.02
C GLN A 97 10.72 26.44 11.96
N TRP A 98 10.71 25.11 11.93
CA TRP A 98 11.44 24.36 10.93
C TRP A 98 10.88 24.57 9.51
N LEU A 99 9.55 24.63 9.33
CA LEU A 99 8.96 24.98 8.04
C LEU A 99 9.36 26.40 7.61
N GLU A 100 9.37 27.36 8.52
CA GLU A 100 9.82 28.72 8.19
C GLU A 100 11.30 28.74 7.75
N GLU A 101 12.16 27.99 8.44
CA GLU A 101 13.56 27.84 8.04
C GLU A 101 13.72 27.20 6.65
N MET A 102 12.88 26.22 6.31
CA MET A 102 12.88 25.58 4.99
C MET A 102 12.53 26.58 3.89
N ALA A 103 11.48 27.37 4.07
CA ALA A 103 11.10 28.43 3.13
C ALA A 103 12.21 29.47 2.97
N ASN A 104 12.76 29.96 4.08
CA ASN A 104 13.79 30.98 4.10
C ASN A 104 15.09 30.53 3.40
N LYS A 105 15.56 29.30 3.68
CA LYS A 105 16.79 28.76 3.08
C LYS A 105 16.62 28.51 1.57
N SER A 106 15.44 28.06 1.16
CA SER A 106 15.10 27.79 -0.25
C SER A 106 14.64 29.04 -1.01
N LYS A 107 14.49 30.16 -0.30
CA LYS A 107 14.04 31.47 -0.82
C LYS A 107 12.67 31.41 -1.50
N THR A 108 11.82 30.49 -1.06
CA THR A 108 10.48 30.29 -1.60
C THR A 108 9.60 29.52 -0.62
N ASP A 109 8.33 29.95 -0.48
CA ASP A 109 7.35 29.27 0.37
C ASP A 109 6.96 27.90 -0.19
N TRP A 110 7.21 27.67 -1.49
CA TRP A 110 6.99 26.38 -2.15
C TRP A 110 7.74 25.22 -1.49
N ALA A 111 8.85 25.49 -0.81
CA ALA A 111 9.55 24.46 -0.05
C ALA A 111 8.67 23.92 1.09
N SER A 112 8.03 24.80 1.85
CA SER A 112 7.18 24.44 2.99
C SER A 112 5.83 23.91 2.54
N ILE A 113 5.25 24.49 1.48
CA ILE A 113 4.03 23.97 0.84
C ILE A 113 4.30 22.55 0.31
N GLY A 114 5.47 22.30 -0.29
CA GLY A 114 5.87 20.99 -0.81
C GLY A 114 5.98 19.93 0.29
N VAL A 115 6.55 20.28 1.44
CA VAL A 115 6.57 19.39 2.61
C VAL A 115 5.16 19.04 3.07
N LEU A 116 4.26 20.02 3.19
CA LEU A 116 2.87 19.75 3.58
C LEU A 116 2.14 18.90 2.53
N ALA A 117 2.37 19.16 1.23
CA ALA A 117 1.79 18.37 0.15
C ALA A 117 2.29 16.92 0.18
N HIS A 118 3.55 16.69 0.52
CA HIS A 118 4.12 15.36 0.72
C HIS A 118 3.42 14.60 1.87
N GLU A 119 3.20 15.26 3.02
CA GLU A 119 2.48 14.63 4.15
C GLU A 119 1.00 14.35 3.82
N VAL A 120 0.35 15.24 3.06
CA VAL A 120 -0.99 14.97 2.51
C VAL A 120 -0.96 13.75 1.58
N GLY A 121 0.09 13.63 0.77
CA GLY A 121 0.36 12.45 -0.05
C GLY A 121 0.41 11.18 0.78
N HIS A 122 1.13 11.15 1.90
CA HIS A 122 1.15 9.99 2.80
C HIS A 122 -0.24 9.57 3.29
N PHE A 123 -1.16 10.52 3.53
CA PHE A 123 -2.53 10.16 3.92
C PHE A 123 -3.37 9.67 2.74
N LEU A 124 -3.36 10.36 1.61
CA LEU A 124 -4.19 10.01 0.46
C LEU A 124 -3.71 8.74 -0.25
N LEU A 125 -2.44 8.40 -0.09
CA LEU A 125 -1.83 7.16 -0.55
C LEU A 125 -1.89 6.04 0.52
N TYR A 126 -2.58 6.28 1.64
CA TYR A 126 -2.76 5.31 2.74
C TYR A 126 -1.46 4.81 3.40
N HIS A 127 -0.34 5.53 3.23
CA HIS A 127 0.95 5.18 3.83
C HIS A 127 0.90 5.22 5.37
N ALA A 128 0.16 6.17 5.94
CA ALA A 128 0.07 6.42 7.38
C ALA A 128 -0.66 5.31 8.18
N LEU A 129 -1.31 4.35 7.52
CA LEU A 129 -2.03 3.25 8.19
C LEU A 129 -1.11 2.11 8.65
N ASN A 130 0.10 2.02 8.10
CA ASN A 130 0.87 0.78 8.16
C ASN A 130 1.79 0.64 9.38
N LYS A 131 1.88 1.62 10.29
CA LYS A 131 2.73 1.62 11.52
C LYS A 131 4.21 1.21 11.29
N LYS A 132 4.69 1.28 10.04
CA LYS A 132 5.96 0.68 9.60
C LYS A 132 7.10 1.70 9.44
N GLY A 133 6.88 2.96 9.80
CA GLY A 133 7.84 4.05 9.59
C GLY A 133 8.07 4.38 8.10
N SER A 134 9.13 5.13 7.80
CA SER A 134 9.46 5.55 6.43
C SER A 134 9.88 4.36 5.55
N ASN A 135 9.20 4.23 4.40
CA ASN A 135 9.44 3.25 3.37
C ASN A 135 9.92 3.99 2.11
N PRO A 136 11.11 3.68 1.56
CA PRO A 136 11.66 4.40 0.41
C PRO A 136 10.71 4.52 -0.78
N VAL A 137 9.84 3.53 -0.98
CA VAL A 137 8.85 3.58 -2.07
C VAL A 137 7.73 4.56 -1.77
N TRP A 138 7.23 4.59 -0.53
CA TRP A 138 6.20 5.53 -0.09
C TRP A 138 6.70 6.97 -0.15
N GLU A 139 7.97 7.21 0.20
CA GLU A 139 8.60 8.53 0.04
C GLU A 139 8.55 9.01 -1.41
N ILE A 140 8.95 8.17 -2.37
CA ILE A 140 8.95 8.52 -3.80
C ILE A 140 7.54 8.80 -4.31
N GLN A 141 6.54 8.05 -3.85
CA GLN A 141 5.16 8.28 -4.23
C GLN A 141 4.61 9.59 -3.63
N ALA A 142 4.89 9.86 -2.34
CA ALA A 142 4.51 11.11 -1.70
C ALA A 142 5.20 12.33 -2.34
N ASP A 143 6.47 12.21 -2.75
CA ASP A 143 7.21 13.24 -3.48
C ASP A 143 6.59 13.54 -4.85
N ARG A 144 6.19 12.50 -5.58
CA ARG A 144 5.57 12.68 -6.89
C ARG A 144 4.15 13.23 -6.79
N PHE A 145 3.39 12.79 -5.79
CA PHE A 145 2.11 13.41 -5.42
C PHE A 145 2.29 14.91 -5.11
N ALA A 146 3.32 15.25 -4.31
CA ALA A 146 3.65 16.64 -4.01
C ALA A 146 3.96 17.41 -5.30
N GLY A 147 4.83 16.89 -6.17
CA GLY A 147 5.15 17.50 -7.46
C GLY A 147 3.92 17.78 -8.33
N SER A 148 2.98 16.83 -8.42
CA SER A 148 1.72 17.00 -9.15
C SER A 148 0.82 18.07 -8.52
N THR A 149 0.76 18.10 -7.19
CA THR A 149 -0.02 19.09 -6.42
C THR A 149 0.53 20.49 -6.61
N LEU A 150 1.85 20.66 -6.47
CA LEU A 150 2.53 21.94 -6.63
C LEU A 150 2.38 22.49 -8.05
N ALA A 151 2.46 21.62 -9.07
CA ALA A 151 2.17 22.00 -10.45
C ALA A 151 0.73 22.54 -10.63
N LYS A 152 -0.28 21.85 -10.07
CA LYS A 152 -1.68 22.32 -10.11
C LYS A 152 -1.88 23.65 -9.39
N MET A 153 -1.12 23.88 -8.32
CA MET A 153 -1.11 25.14 -7.58
C MET A 153 -0.32 26.25 -8.30
N GLY A 154 0.38 25.94 -9.39
CA GLY A 154 1.03 26.93 -10.27
C GLY A 154 2.53 27.14 -10.01
N SER A 155 3.20 26.23 -9.30
CA SER A 155 4.64 26.32 -9.09
C SER A 155 5.42 26.09 -10.38
N THR A 156 6.60 26.69 -10.50
CA THR A 156 7.64 26.22 -11.43
C THR A 156 8.20 24.87 -10.97
N LEU A 157 8.95 24.18 -11.85
CA LEU A 157 9.59 22.91 -11.50
C LEU A 157 10.67 23.12 -10.42
N GLU A 158 11.45 24.19 -10.55
CA GLU A 158 12.48 24.57 -9.59
C GLU A 158 11.88 24.84 -8.21
N GLU A 159 10.77 25.57 -8.15
CA GLU A 159 10.01 25.79 -6.91
C GLU A 159 9.45 24.49 -6.34
N ALA A 160 8.90 23.59 -7.17
CA ALA A 160 8.41 22.30 -6.70
C ALA A 160 9.52 21.45 -6.06
N GLN A 161 10.73 21.53 -6.61
CA GLN A 161 11.90 20.79 -6.13
C GLN A 161 12.56 21.41 -4.89
N SER A 162 12.24 22.67 -4.56
CA SER A 162 12.85 23.44 -3.47
C SER A 162 12.70 22.82 -2.07
N MET A 163 11.67 21.98 -1.84
CA MET A 163 11.52 21.24 -0.58
C MET A 163 12.73 20.34 -0.27
N PHE A 164 13.53 20.01 -1.28
CA PHE A 164 14.77 19.23 -1.14
C PHE A 164 16.05 20.06 -1.11
N ASP A 165 16.01 21.40 -1.16
CA ASP A 165 17.23 22.21 -1.20
C ASP A 165 18.13 21.94 0.01
N ASN A 166 17.52 21.82 1.17
CA ASN A 166 18.20 21.50 2.43
C ASN A 166 18.34 19.99 2.69
N TYR A 167 17.95 19.13 1.73
CA TYR A 167 18.14 17.68 1.84
C TYR A 167 19.60 17.31 1.56
N ASN A 168 20.29 16.78 2.58
CA ASN A 168 21.72 16.49 2.52
C ASN A 168 22.05 15.03 2.17
N GLN A 169 21.06 14.13 2.21
CA GLN A 169 21.27 12.73 1.91
C GLN A 169 21.37 12.51 0.38
N LYS A 170 22.59 12.26 -0.09
CA LYS A 170 22.88 12.07 -1.52
C LYS A 170 22.51 10.67 -2.01
N GLU A 171 22.86 9.66 -1.23
CA GLU A 171 22.68 8.23 -1.56
C GLU A 171 21.44 7.65 -0.88
N ASP A 172 20.95 6.53 -1.40
CA ASP A 172 19.89 5.77 -0.75
C ASP A 172 20.33 5.26 0.62
N SER A 173 19.39 5.27 1.57
CA SER A 173 19.50 4.57 2.83
C SER A 173 18.41 3.50 2.92
N ARG A 174 18.43 2.73 4.02
CA ARG A 174 17.40 1.71 4.26
C ARG A 174 15.99 2.30 4.37
N SER A 175 15.86 3.54 4.85
CA SER A 175 14.57 4.19 5.09
C SER A 175 14.27 5.34 4.13
N HIS A 176 15.28 6.00 3.54
CA HIS A 176 15.05 7.15 2.67
C HIS A 176 15.78 7.05 1.33
N PRO A 177 15.14 7.43 0.21
CA PRO A 177 15.80 7.56 -1.08
C PRO A 177 16.82 8.71 -1.10
N GLY A 178 17.86 8.60 -1.92
CA GLY A 178 18.79 9.69 -2.16
C GLY A 178 18.14 10.90 -2.85
N LYS A 179 18.70 12.09 -2.63
CA LYS A 179 18.18 13.38 -3.13
C LYS A 179 17.78 13.35 -4.60
N ALA A 180 18.62 12.75 -5.45
CA ALA A 180 18.39 12.71 -6.88
C ALA A 180 17.10 11.97 -7.25
N LYS A 181 16.77 10.87 -6.56
CA LYS A 181 15.54 10.12 -6.81
C LYS A 181 14.31 10.90 -6.36
N ARG A 182 14.39 11.59 -5.22
CA ARG A 182 13.31 12.43 -4.70
C ARG A 182 13.02 13.62 -5.62
N LEU A 183 14.07 14.30 -6.09
CA LEU A 183 13.96 15.38 -7.08
C LEU A 183 13.36 14.89 -8.41
N GLU A 184 13.75 13.72 -8.89
CA GLU A 184 13.17 13.14 -10.11
C GLU A 184 11.70 12.75 -9.89
N ALA A 185 11.34 12.23 -8.72
CA ALA A 185 9.96 11.94 -8.37
C ALA A 185 9.09 13.21 -8.43
N VAL A 186 9.49 14.30 -7.76
CA VAL A 186 8.80 15.60 -7.86
C VAL A 186 8.64 16.04 -9.31
N LYS A 187 9.72 15.95 -10.09
CA LYS A 187 9.71 16.35 -11.51
C LYS A 187 8.72 15.53 -12.34
N VAL A 188 8.67 14.21 -12.16
CA VAL A 188 7.72 13.36 -12.89
C VAL A 188 6.28 13.80 -12.59
N GLY A 189 5.94 14.02 -11.32
CA GLY A 189 4.60 14.45 -10.92
C GLY A 189 4.24 15.82 -11.47
N TRP A 190 5.18 16.75 -11.38
CA TRP A 190 5.03 18.09 -11.94
C TRP A 190 4.80 18.06 -13.46
N MET A 191 5.57 17.23 -14.17
CA MET A 191 5.45 17.05 -15.62
C MET A 191 4.12 16.42 -16.02
N ASN A 192 3.54 15.52 -15.23
CA ASN A 192 2.25 14.91 -15.55
C ASN A 192 1.12 15.95 -15.67
N VAL A 193 1.22 17.07 -14.94
CA VAL A 193 0.24 18.17 -14.99
C VAL A 193 0.55 19.13 -16.13
N ASN A 194 1.80 19.52 -16.29
CA ASN A 194 2.18 20.60 -17.21
C ASN A 194 2.55 20.15 -18.61
N ASN A 195 2.90 18.88 -18.77
CA ASN A 195 3.11 18.21 -20.03
C ASN A 195 2.23 16.95 -20.05
N PRO A 196 0.89 17.10 -20.06
CA PRO A 196 0.01 15.95 -20.16
C PRO A 196 0.50 15.13 -21.35
N GLN A 197 0.92 13.89 -21.06
CA GLN A 197 1.60 13.06 -22.04
C GLN A 197 0.81 13.10 -23.35
N LYS A 198 1.55 13.15 -24.47
CA LYS A 198 1.02 12.80 -25.79
C LYS A 198 0.07 11.62 -25.57
N GLN A 199 -1.21 11.72 -25.94
CA GLN A 199 -2.20 10.66 -25.67
C GLN A 199 -1.72 9.36 -26.34
N ILE A 200 -0.92 8.57 -25.62
CA ILE A 200 -0.47 7.27 -26.04
C ILE A 200 -1.61 6.33 -25.69
N THR A 201 -2.38 5.93 -26.68
CA THR A 201 -3.30 4.82 -26.51
C THR A 201 -2.46 3.55 -26.46
N LEU A 202 -2.36 2.94 -25.28
CA LEU A 202 -1.63 1.70 -25.10
C LEU A 202 -2.28 0.57 -25.91
N SER A 203 -1.47 -0.15 -26.66
CA SER A 203 -1.84 -1.34 -27.42
C SER A 203 -0.73 -2.38 -27.33
N GLU A 204 -0.98 -3.59 -27.82
CA GLU A 204 0.03 -4.65 -27.98
C GLU A 204 1.24 -4.19 -28.82
N ASN A 205 1.06 -3.20 -29.70
CA ASN A 205 2.10 -2.68 -30.58
C ASN A 205 2.86 -1.47 -30.01
N THR A 206 2.49 -0.97 -28.83
CA THR A 206 3.17 0.18 -28.23
C THR A 206 4.65 -0.15 -27.97
N PRO A 207 5.61 0.69 -28.38
CA PRO A 207 7.03 0.45 -28.13
C PRO A 207 7.34 0.38 -26.63
N GLU A 208 8.24 -0.51 -26.22
CA GLU A 208 8.54 -0.78 -24.81
C GLU A 208 8.90 0.49 -24.00
N ARG A 209 9.63 1.42 -24.62
CA ARG A 209 10.05 2.70 -24.02
C ARG A 209 8.89 3.67 -23.74
N ASP A 210 7.76 3.45 -24.40
CA ASP A 210 6.57 4.32 -24.33
C ASP A 210 5.49 3.70 -23.42
N VAL A 211 5.73 2.50 -22.86
CA VAL A 211 4.83 1.83 -21.91
C VAL A 211 5.10 2.35 -20.49
N SER A 212 4.03 2.65 -19.75
CA SER A 212 4.11 3.03 -18.34
C SER A 212 3.05 2.29 -17.52
N SER A 213 3.27 2.20 -16.20
CA SER A 213 2.30 1.63 -15.26
C SER A 213 0.94 2.31 -15.36
N GLU A 214 0.94 3.65 -15.47
CA GLU A 214 -0.26 4.46 -15.63
C GLU A 214 -1.06 4.07 -16.88
N LEU A 215 -0.40 3.94 -18.03
CA LEU A 215 -1.08 3.55 -19.28
C LEU A 215 -1.70 2.16 -19.18
N ILE A 216 -1.01 1.21 -18.54
CA ILE A 216 -1.50 -0.17 -18.36
C ILE A 216 -2.74 -0.16 -17.46
N VAL A 217 -2.65 0.51 -16.31
CA VAL A 217 -3.74 0.57 -15.34
C VAL A 217 -4.95 1.33 -15.91
N ASN A 218 -4.73 2.46 -16.57
CA ASN A 218 -5.80 3.22 -17.21
C ASN A 218 -6.49 2.41 -18.30
N ARG A 219 -5.73 1.69 -19.14
CA ARG A 219 -6.31 0.78 -20.13
C ARG A 219 -7.16 -0.29 -19.44
N TYR A 220 -6.64 -0.96 -18.42
CA TYR A 220 -7.39 -1.97 -17.68
C TYR A 220 -8.74 -1.45 -17.16
N PHE A 221 -8.74 -0.31 -16.46
CA PHE A 221 -9.98 0.26 -15.93
C PHE A 221 -10.94 0.75 -17.01
N ASN A 222 -10.42 1.23 -18.14
CA ASN A 222 -11.25 1.58 -19.30
C ASN A 222 -11.92 0.34 -19.90
N GLU A 223 -11.17 -0.75 -20.09
CA GLU A 223 -11.69 -2.02 -20.63
C GLU A 223 -12.71 -2.67 -19.69
N LEU A 224 -12.54 -2.52 -18.37
CA LEU A 224 -13.52 -3.00 -17.40
C LEU A 224 -14.89 -2.31 -17.49
N GLY A 225 -15.01 -1.13 -18.10
CA GLY A 225 -16.25 -0.34 -18.11
C GLY A 225 -16.05 1.12 -17.67
N GLY A 226 -14.82 1.52 -17.38
CA GLY A 226 -14.44 2.89 -17.05
C GLY A 226 -14.54 3.23 -15.57
N ILE A 227 -13.60 4.03 -15.07
CA ILE A 227 -13.51 4.45 -13.66
C ILE A 227 -14.82 5.06 -13.17
N LYS A 228 -15.51 5.85 -14.01
CA LYS A 228 -16.78 6.49 -13.63
C LYS A 228 -17.83 5.46 -13.20
N ASN A 229 -18.03 4.40 -13.99
CA ASN A 229 -19.03 3.37 -13.68
C ASN A 229 -18.57 2.53 -12.49
N LEU A 230 -17.29 2.20 -12.45
CA LEU A 230 -16.70 1.42 -11.36
C LEU A 230 -16.75 2.15 -10.01
N SER A 231 -16.54 3.47 -9.98
CA SER A 231 -16.59 4.29 -8.76
C SER A 231 -17.99 4.42 -8.17
N GLN A 232 -19.04 4.10 -8.93
CA GLN A 232 -20.42 4.11 -8.46
C GLN A 232 -20.79 2.82 -7.73
N ILE A 233 -19.95 1.79 -7.78
CA ILE A 233 -20.18 0.54 -7.09
C ILE A 233 -19.99 0.76 -5.59
N LYS A 234 -21.08 0.64 -4.82
CA LYS A 234 -21.02 0.66 -3.36
C LYS A 234 -20.76 -0.72 -2.77
N SER A 235 -21.34 -1.74 -3.39
CA SER A 235 -21.13 -3.12 -2.98
C SER A 235 -21.42 -4.10 -4.12
N LEU A 236 -20.81 -5.28 -4.01
CA LEU A 236 -21.05 -6.43 -4.89
C LEU A 236 -21.68 -7.55 -4.08
N ARG A 237 -22.70 -8.20 -4.63
CA ARG A 237 -23.24 -9.46 -4.10
C ARG A 237 -23.07 -10.55 -5.12
N PHE A 238 -22.46 -11.66 -4.75
CA PHE A 238 -22.18 -12.72 -5.71
C PHE A 238 -22.05 -14.09 -5.08
N GLU A 239 -22.15 -15.13 -5.91
CA GLU A 239 -21.91 -16.51 -5.52
C GLU A 239 -20.77 -17.11 -6.34
N GLU A 240 -19.88 -17.83 -5.66
CA GLU A 240 -18.84 -18.62 -6.31
C GLU A 240 -19.07 -20.12 -6.08
N GLU A 241 -19.04 -20.88 -7.17
CA GLU A 241 -18.86 -22.32 -7.14
C GLU A 241 -17.36 -22.63 -7.18
N ILE A 242 -16.90 -23.44 -6.23
CA ILE A 242 -15.49 -23.73 -6.04
C ILE A 242 -15.25 -25.22 -6.16
N SER A 243 -14.23 -25.59 -6.91
CA SER A 243 -13.74 -26.95 -7.09
C SER A 243 -12.25 -26.99 -6.79
N GLU A 244 -11.82 -27.89 -5.91
CA GLU A 244 -10.44 -27.98 -5.43
C GLU A 244 -9.90 -29.42 -5.49
N THR A 245 -8.66 -29.56 -5.97
CA THR A 245 -7.84 -30.79 -5.90
C THR A 245 -6.50 -30.49 -5.26
N LYS A 246 -5.79 -31.55 -4.84
CA LYS A 246 -4.46 -31.44 -4.23
C LYS A 246 -3.52 -32.47 -4.85
N GLY A 247 -2.33 -32.01 -5.26
CA GLY A 247 -1.36 -32.83 -5.99
C GLY A 247 -1.75 -33.03 -7.46
N LEU A 248 -0.99 -33.87 -8.15
CA LEU A 248 -1.10 -34.08 -9.60
C LEU A 248 -1.98 -35.28 -10.00
N ASP A 249 -2.74 -35.86 -9.06
CA ASP A 249 -3.63 -36.98 -9.38
C ASP A 249 -4.80 -36.52 -10.27
N LEU A 250 -4.70 -36.84 -11.55
CA LEU A 250 -5.68 -36.50 -12.58
C LEU A 250 -7.04 -37.19 -12.38
N ASN A 251 -7.09 -38.28 -11.61
CA ASN A 251 -8.31 -39.04 -11.36
C ASN A 251 -8.98 -38.64 -10.04
N GLN A 252 -8.40 -37.70 -9.29
CA GLN A 252 -8.95 -37.24 -8.02
C GLN A 252 -10.31 -36.57 -8.25
N LYS A 253 -11.34 -37.06 -7.55
CA LYS A 253 -12.63 -36.36 -7.51
C LYS A 253 -12.47 -35.05 -6.73
N PRO A 254 -12.76 -33.88 -7.33
CA PRO A 254 -12.55 -32.61 -6.65
C PRO A 254 -13.52 -32.41 -5.50
N LEU A 255 -13.04 -31.71 -4.46
CA LEU A 255 -13.90 -31.17 -3.41
C LEU A 255 -14.69 -29.99 -3.97
N THR A 256 -16.00 -29.95 -3.71
CA THR A 256 -16.87 -28.87 -4.21
C THR A 256 -17.66 -28.18 -3.10
N TYR A 257 -17.65 -26.87 -3.13
CA TYR A 257 -18.32 -26.00 -2.17
C TYR A 257 -18.74 -24.69 -2.84
N SER A 258 -19.68 -23.98 -2.23
CA SER A 258 -20.10 -22.66 -2.70
C SER A 258 -20.29 -21.70 -1.54
N TYR A 259 -20.00 -20.43 -1.82
CA TYR A 259 -20.12 -19.33 -0.89
C TYR A 259 -20.82 -18.16 -1.57
N SER A 260 -21.67 -17.50 -0.81
CA SER A 260 -22.25 -16.21 -1.18
C SER A 260 -21.53 -15.09 -0.47
N TYR A 261 -21.24 -14.02 -1.20
CA TYR A 261 -20.42 -12.91 -0.77
C TYR A 261 -21.22 -11.60 -0.83
N THR A 262 -20.98 -10.73 0.13
CA THR A 262 -21.32 -9.31 0.05
C THR A 262 -20.06 -8.52 0.32
N LEU A 263 -19.52 -7.89 -0.71
CA LEU A 263 -18.30 -7.11 -0.67
C LEU A 263 -18.63 -5.63 -0.70
N ASN A 264 -18.06 -4.86 0.21
CA ASN A 264 -18.01 -3.40 0.16
C ASN A 264 -16.57 -2.95 0.53
N PRO A 265 -16.23 -1.66 0.39
CA PRO A 265 -14.85 -1.18 0.61
C PRO A 265 -14.26 -1.52 1.98
N ASN A 266 -15.08 -1.67 3.02
CA ASN A 266 -14.59 -1.86 4.40
C ASN A 266 -14.80 -3.28 4.93
N LYS A 267 -15.62 -4.09 4.25
CA LYS A 267 -16.16 -5.33 4.80
C LYS A 267 -16.51 -6.34 3.70
N VAL A 268 -16.12 -7.58 3.94
CA VAL A 268 -16.59 -8.77 3.22
C VAL A 268 -17.47 -9.60 4.15
N ILE A 269 -18.70 -9.88 3.75
CA ILE A 269 -19.57 -10.86 4.41
C ILE A 269 -19.58 -12.12 3.55
N ILE A 270 -19.36 -13.27 4.17
CA ILE A 270 -19.28 -14.56 3.50
C ILE A 270 -20.29 -15.50 4.15
N ASN A 271 -21.16 -16.10 3.36
CA ASN A 271 -22.14 -17.09 3.81
C ASN A 271 -21.84 -18.42 3.13
N SER A 272 -21.75 -19.51 3.91
CA SER A 272 -21.65 -20.84 3.32
C SER A 272 -23.03 -21.30 2.86
N ASN A 273 -23.14 -21.75 1.60
CA ASN A 273 -24.44 -22.16 1.06
C ASN A 273 -24.84 -23.58 1.51
N LYS A 274 -23.88 -24.36 2.04
CA LYS A 274 -24.11 -25.74 2.55
C LYS A 274 -24.16 -25.82 4.08
N LYS A 275 -23.62 -24.84 4.80
CA LYS A 275 -23.52 -24.84 6.27
C LYS A 275 -24.13 -23.55 6.78
N ASP A 276 -24.87 -23.61 7.89
CA ASP A 276 -25.46 -22.44 8.55
C ASP A 276 -24.37 -21.60 9.25
N GLN A 277 -23.46 -21.02 8.45
CA GLN A 277 -22.21 -20.40 8.87
C GLN A 277 -22.00 -19.09 8.10
N GLN A 278 -21.66 -18.05 8.85
CA GLN A 278 -21.36 -16.72 8.32
C GLN A 278 -19.99 -16.25 8.83
N TYR A 279 -19.21 -15.66 7.92
CA TYR A 279 -17.91 -15.07 8.20
C TYR A 279 -17.93 -13.59 7.82
N VAL A 280 -17.13 -12.81 8.52
CA VAL A 280 -16.95 -11.38 8.28
C VAL A 280 -15.46 -11.10 8.26
N ILE A 281 -15.01 -10.50 7.17
CA ILE A 281 -13.67 -9.92 7.06
C ILE A 281 -13.83 -8.41 7.10
N THR A 282 -13.13 -7.75 8.02
CA THR A 282 -13.13 -6.29 8.18
C THR A 282 -11.73 -5.73 7.97
N ASN A 283 -11.64 -4.66 7.18
CA ASN A 283 -10.40 -3.95 6.84
C ASN A 283 -9.30 -4.86 6.28
N ASN A 284 -9.65 -5.95 5.60
CA ASN A 284 -8.73 -6.97 5.07
C ASN A 284 -7.76 -7.66 6.06
N ASP A 285 -7.73 -7.26 7.33
CA ASP A 285 -6.77 -7.77 8.33
C ASP A 285 -7.42 -8.58 9.46
N SER A 286 -8.73 -8.45 9.66
CA SER A 286 -9.43 -9.08 10.80
C SER A 286 -10.58 -9.96 10.34
N ILE A 287 -10.56 -11.24 10.75
CA ILE A 287 -11.60 -12.22 10.42
C ILE A 287 -12.37 -12.59 11.68
N SER A 288 -13.65 -12.29 11.66
CA SER A 288 -14.64 -12.70 12.66
C SER A 288 -15.58 -13.73 12.05
N TRP A 289 -16.13 -14.63 12.86
CA TRP A 289 -17.01 -15.71 12.38
C TRP A 289 -18.17 -15.97 13.35
N ARG A 290 -19.25 -16.55 12.82
CA ARG A 290 -20.54 -16.75 13.50
C ARG A 290 -21.15 -18.13 13.17
N TYR A 291 -21.63 -18.85 14.18
CA TYR A 291 -22.75 -19.82 14.05
C TYR A 291 -24.04 -19.08 14.44
N THR A 292 -24.77 -18.59 13.44
CA THR A 292 -26.12 -17.95 13.45
C THR A 292 -26.69 -17.12 14.64
N ASN A 293 -26.06 -16.95 15.80
CA ASN A 293 -26.57 -16.19 16.97
C ASN A 293 -25.62 -15.08 17.45
N GLU A 294 -26.14 -13.86 17.61
CA GLU A 294 -25.38 -12.64 17.95
C GLU A 294 -24.76 -12.64 19.35
N ASN A 295 -25.32 -13.37 20.31
CA ASN A 295 -24.85 -13.35 21.70
C ASN A 295 -23.63 -14.27 21.96
N LYS A 296 -23.01 -14.83 20.92
CA LYS A 296 -21.94 -15.85 21.05
C LYS A 296 -20.67 -15.54 20.23
N TRP A 297 -20.50 -14.30 19.80
CA TRP A 297 -19.35 -13.89 18.98
C TRP A 297 -18.02 -14.12 19.72
N ARG A 298 -17.01 -14.66 19.02
CA ARG A 298 -15.63 -14.80 19.52
C ARG A 298 -14.66 -14.33 18.44
N GLU A 299 -13.61 -13.64 18.86
CA GLU A 299 -12.53 -13.16 18.00
C GLU A 299 -11.57 -14.30 17.60
N GLY A 300 -11.08 -14.29 16.36
CA GLY A 300 -10.13 -15.27 15.81
C GLY A 300 -10.79 -16.45 15.08
N ALA A 301 -10.07 -17.09 14.14
CA ALA A 301 -10.59 -18.21 13.34
C ALA A 301 -11.13 -19.35 14.23
N PRO A 302 -12.28 -19.97 13.90
CA PRO A 302 -12.75 -21.13 14.63
C PRO A 302 -11.70 -22.24 14.50
N ARG A 303 -11.43 -23.01 15.57
CA ARG A 303 -10.87 -24.36 15.41
C ARG A 303 -11.94 -25.21 14.72
N ILE A 304 -12.02 -25.18 13.39
CA ILE A 304 -12.95 -26.02 12.64
C ILE A 304 -12.32 -27.40 12.46
N GLY A 305 -12.85 -28.36 13.21
CA GLY A 305 -12.59 -29.79 13.05
C GLY A 305 -13.43 -30.40 11.93
N THR A 306 -12.83 -30.55 10.75
CA THR A 306 -13.19 -31.68 9.86
C THR A 306 -12.06 -32.70 9.71
N THR A 307 -10.86 -32.34 10.14
CA THR A 307 -9.74 -33.22 10.52
C THR A 307 -8.91 -32.47 11.57
N ALA A 308 -8.10 -33.16 12.38
CA ALA A 308 -7.29 -32.53 13.44
C ALA A 308 -6.18 -31.58 12.91
N ASP A 309 -6.09 -31.39 11.59
CA ASP A 309 -4.91 -30.88 10.88
C ASP A 309 -5.17 -29.61 10.04
N GLN A 310 -6.37 -29.03 10.03
CA GLN A 310 -6.66 -27.83 9.23
C GLN A 310 -6.16 -26.55 9.94
N ASP A 311 -5.16 -25.87 9.37
CA ASP A 311 -4.65 -24.60 9.90
C ASP A 311 -5.52 -23.39 9.51
N GLY A 312 -5.41 -22.28 10.25
CA GLY A 312 -6.24 -21.09 10.00
C GLY A 312 -6.00 -20.44 8.62
N HIS A 313 -4.79 -20.54 8.07
CA HIS A 313 -4.43 -19.94 6.79
C HIS A 313 -5.12 -20.66 5.62
N SER A 314 -5.06 -22.00 5.60
CA SER A 314 -5.73 -22.83 4.60
C SER A 314 -7.25 -22.67 4.64
N PHE A 315 -7.83 -22.43 5.82
CA PHE A 315 -9.25 -22.15 5.97
C PHE A 315 -9.65 -20.79 5.38
N ILE A 316 -8.92 -19.72 5.72
CA ILE A 316 -9.15 -18.37 5.19
C ILE A 316 -9.07 -18.39 3.67
N ARG A 317 -8.03 -19.03 3.12
CA ARG A 317 -7.85 -19.24 1.69
C ARG A 317 -9.09 -19.83 1.01
N GLN A 318 -9.71 -20.84 1.61
CA GLN A 318 -10.89 -21.50 1.04
C GLN A 318 -12.11 -20.58 1.00
N ILE A 319 -12.28 -19.73 2.01
CA ILE A 319 -13.47 -18.89 2.13
C ILE A 319 -13.30 -17.51 1.47
N SER A 320 -12.09 -16.97 1.35
CA SER A 320 -11.81 -15.66 0.73
C SER A 320 -12.38 -15.60 -0.69
N SER A 321 -13.00 -14.48 -1.05
CA SER A 321 -13.60 -14.29 -2.37
C SER A 321 -12.55 -13.97 -3.44
N SER A 322 -12.82 -14.27 -4.73
CA SER A 322 -11.90 -13.89 -5.82
C SER A 322 -11.78 -12.37 -6.00
N PHE A 323 -12.76 -11.61 -5.51
CA PHE A 323 -12.83 -10.15 -5.58
C PHE A 323 -12.45 -9.45 -4.29
N GLN A 324 -11.76 -10.12 -3.35
CA GLN A 324 -11.51 -9.56 -2.02
C GLN A 324 -10.84 -8.18 -2.07
N ASN A 325 -9.98 -7.96 -3.05
CA ASN A 325 -9.22 -6.71 -3.22
C ASN A 325 -9.82 -5.81 -4.30
N PHE A 326 -11.04 -6.07 -4.81
CA PHE A 326 -11.61 -5.32 -5.93
C PHE A 326 -11.63 -3.80 -5.69
N PHE A 327 -11.96 -3.39 -4.46
CA PHE A 327 -11.96 -1.97 -4.09
C PHE A 327 -10.54 -1.44 -3.83
N ASP A 328 -9.64 -2.27 -3.32
CA ASP A 328 -8.24 -1.90 -3.11
C ASP A 328 -7.50 -1.75 -4.43
N ASP A 329 -7.89 -2.48 -5.47
CA ASP A 329 -7.32 -2.36 -6.81
C ASP A 329 -7.56 -0.96 -7.40
N PHE A 330 -8.57 -0.20 -6.94
CA PHE A 330 -8.73 1.22 -7.32
C PHE A 330 -7.53 2.08 -6.90
N LEU A 331 -6.76 1.64 -5.89
CA LEU A 331 -5.49 2.29 -5.53
C LEU A 331 -4.51 2.31 -6.70
N LEU A 332 -4.53 1.30 -7.58
CA LEU A 332 -3.72 1.29 -8.79
C LEU A 332 -4.15 2.42 -9.73
N SER A 333 -5.45 2.70 -9.84
CA SER A 333 -5.96 3.77 -10.70
C SER A 333 -5.59 5.15 -10.17
N SER A 334 -5.68 5.34 -8.85
CA SER A 334 -5.34 6.62 -8.24
C SER A 334 -3.83 6.82 -8.18
N ASN A 335 -3.07 5.72 -8.02
CA ASN A 335 -1.65 5.74 -7.70
C ASN A 335 -0.91 4.67 -8.53
N PRO A 336 -0.85 4.77 -9.86
CA PRO A 336 -0.26 3.74 -10.74
C PRO A 336 1.25 3.50 -10.50
N GLU A 337 1.86 4.35 -9.69
CA GLU A 337 3.26 4.38 -9.34
C GLU A 337 3.63 3.51 -8.15
N VAL A 338 2.62 2.96 -7.47
CA VAL A 338 2.82 1.89 -6.48
C VAL A 338 3.38 0.61 -7.10
N VAL A 339 3.38 0.54 -8.44
CA VAL A 339 3.88 -0.59 -9.21
C VAL A 339 4.84 -0.13 -10.31
N ASP A 340 5.87 -0.94 -10.52
CA ASP A 340 6.82 -0.75 -11.61
C ASP A 340 6.39 -1.60 -12.82
N TYR A 341 6.30 -0.98 -13.98
CA TYR A 341 6.33 -1.72 -15.24
C TYR A 341 7.72 -2.37 -15.41
N ARG A 342 7.74 -3.69 -15.52
CA ARG A 342 9.00 -4.44 -15.69
C ARG A 342 9.33 -4.66 -17.15
N ARG A 343 8.41 -5.31 -17.87
CA ARG A 343 8.53 -5.67 -19.30
C ARG A 343 7.27 -6.38 -19.78
N ARG A 344 7.17 -6.62 -21.09
CA ARG A 344 6.30 -7.66 -21.64
C ARG A 344 6.81 -9.06 -21.27
N ARG A 345 5.89 -9.96 -20.93
CA ARG A 345 6.18 -11.36 -20.57
C ARG A 345 5.03 -12.26 -20.97
N VAL A 346 5.36 -13.44 -21.48
CA VAL A 346 4.37 -14.50 -21.73
C VAL A 346 4.11 -15.28 -20.45
N LEU A 347 2.84 -15.46 -20.11
CA LEU A 347 2.37 -16.30 -19.01
C LEU A 347 1.13 -17.07 -19.49
N ASP A 348 1.13 -18.39 -19.33
CA ASP A 348 0.02 -19.28 -19.77
C ASP A 348 -0.39 -19.02 -21.24
N ASP A 349 0.60 -18.94 -22.13
CA ASP A 349 0.47 -18.65 -23.57
C ASP A 349 -0.08 -17.26 -23.94
N GLU A 350 -0.27 -16.36 -22.97
CA GLU A 350 -0.73 -15.00 -23.19
C GLU A 350 0.41 -13.98 -23.00
N GLU A 351 0.62 -13.09 -23.98
CA GLU A 351 1.55 -11.97 -23.83
C GLU A 351 0.93 -10.89 -22.96
N CYS A 352 1.62 -10.53 -21.87
CA CYS A 352 1.14 -9.60 -20.87
C CYS A 352 2.14 -8.48 -20.59
N PHE A 353 1.62 -7.29 -20.26
CA PHE A 353 2.39 -6.28 -19.55
C PHE A 353 2.52 -6.68 -18.07
N LEU A 354 3.75 -6.76 -17.57
CA LEU A 354 4.04 -7.12 -16.17
C LEU A 354 4.21 -5.87 -15.31
N LEU A 355 3.29 -5.66 -14.37
CA LEU A 355 3.43 -4.72 -13.26
C LEU A 355 3.90 -5.47 -12.02
N GLU A 356 4.90 -4.95 -11.33
CA GLU A 356 5.47 -5.54 -10.12
C GLU A 356 5.39 -4.55 -8.96
N PHE A 357 4.81 -5.00 -7.85
CA PHE A 357 4.85 -4.26 -6.60
C PHE A 357 6.23 -4.37 -5.97
N PRO A 358 6.68 -3.36 -5.22
CA PRO A 358 7.85 -3.46 -4.36
C PRO A 358 7.76 -4.67 -3.43
N GLU A 359 8.89 -5.28 -3.14
CA GLU A 359 8.92 -6.40 -2.20
C GLU A 359 8.53 -5.94 -0.79
N GLU A 360 7.55 -6.61 -0.21
CA GLU A 360 7.09 -6.35 1.14
C GLU A 360 7.80 -7.28 2.11
N THR A 361 8.44 -6.70 3.14
CA THR A 361 9.02 -7.49 4.22
C THR A 361 8.11 -7.44 5.44
N ILE A 362 7.70 -8.60 5.91
CA ILE A 362 6.87 -8.78 7.11
C ILE A 362 7.69 -9.56 8.14
N GLU A 363 7.89 -8.99 9.32
CA GLU A 363 8.55 -9.66 10.44
C GLU A 363 7.53 -10.03 11.52
N LEU A 364 7.47 -11.32 11.88
CA LEU A 364 6.54 -11.86 12.86
C LEU A 364 7.32 -12.46 14.03
N GLY A 365 7.15 -11.90 15.24
CA GLY A 365 7.84 -12.32 16.45
C GLY A 365 9.27 -11.78 16.58
N ASP A 366 9.98 -12.18 17.64
CA ASP A 366 11.35 -11.71 17.92
C ASP A 366 12.36 -12.56 17.13
N LEU A 367 12.92 -12.00 16.05
CA LEU A 367 13.91 -12.70 15.21
C LEU A 367 15.16 -13.14 15.97
N ARG A 368 15.48 -12.53 17.12
CA ARG A 368 16.61 -12.94 17.98
C ARG A 368 16.29 -14.19 18.80
N LYS A 369 15.01 -14.51 19.01
CA LYS A 369 14.55 -15.66 19.81
C LYS A 369 13.82 -16.69 18.96
N LYS A 370 12.67 -16.32 18.44
CA LYS A 370 11.81 -17.13 17.58
C LYS A 370 10.91 -16.18 16.79
N GLY A 371 11.06 -16.21 15.48
CA GLY A 371 10.26 -15.38 14.60
C GLY A 371 10.36 -15.83 13.15
N ARG A 372 9.67 -15.13 12.27
CA ARG A 372 9.67 -15.35 10.83
C ARG A 372 9.85 -14.02 10.12
N ARG A 373 10.64 -14.00 9.06
CA ARG A 373 10.66 -12.92 8.08
C ARG A 373 10.08 -13.46 6.79
N ILE A 374 9.05 -12.80 6.28
CA ILE A 374 8.38 -13.11 5.02
C ILE A 374 8.74 -11.98 4.06
N ILE A 375 9.33 -12.32 2.92
CA ILE A 375 9.53 -11.40 1.80
C ILE A 375 8.49 -11.78 0.75
N GLN A 376 7.54 -10.90 0.51
CA GLN A 376 6.45 -11.10 -0.44
C GLN A 376 6.72 -10.27 -1.70
N LYS A 377 6.56 -10.91 -2.85
CA LYS A 377 6.64 -10.30 -4.17
C LYS A 377 5.33 -10.51 -4.90
N THR A 378 4.73 -9.42 -5.36
CA THR A 378 3.42 -9.44 -6.02
C THR A 378 3.53 -8.89 -7.44
N GLN A 379 3.00 -9.64 -8.40
CA GLN A 379 3.09 -9.35 -9.83
C GLN A 379 1.72 -9.44 -10.50
N TYR A 380 1.35 -8.42 -11.26
CA TYR A 380 0.12 -8.34 -12.03
C TYR A 380 0.45 -8.42 -13.51
N TYR A 381 -0.26 -9.28 -14.23
CA TYR A 381 -0.08 -9.54 -15.65
C TYR A 381 -1.34 -9.07 -16.38
N PHE A 382 -1.23 -8.00 -17.16
CA PHE A 382 -2.32 -7.46 -17.96
C PHE A 382 -2.15 -7.89 -19.40
N ASN A 383 -3.16 -8.55 -19.98
CA ASN A 383 -3.10 -9.05 -21.34
C ASN A 383 -2.87 -7.89 -22.33
N THR A 384 -1.90 -8.04 -23.22
CA THR A 384 -1.53 -6.97 -24.16
C THR A 384 -2.61 -6.70 -25.21
N TYR A 385 -3.38 -7.71 -25.58
CA TYR A 385 -4.44 -7.61 -26.60
C TYR A 385 -5.76 -7.10 -26.02
N THR A 386 -6.24 -7.68 -24.92
CA THR A 386 -7.52 -7.30 -24.31
C THR A 386 -7.42 -6.15 -23.31
N GLY A 387 -6.23 -5.86 -22.79
CA GLY A 387 -6.04 -4.90 -21.70
C GLY A 387 -6.55 -5.36 -20.33
N LEU A 388 -7.19 -6.54 -20.26
CA LEU A 388 -7.75 -7.09 -19.02
C LEU A 388 -6.68 -7.77 -18.17
N LEU A 389 -6.90 -7.81 -16.86
CA LEU A 389 -6.06 -8.57 -15.94
C LEU A 389 -6.11 -10.06 -16.32
N HIS A 390 -4.96 -10.63 -16.67
CA HIS A 390 -4.83 -12.04 -17.01
C HIS A 390 -4.41 -12.86 -15.80
N ALA A 391 -3.45 -12.35 -15.00
CA ALA A 391 -2.98 -13.08 -13.83
C ALA A 391 -2.48 -12.18 -12.69
N ILE A 392 -2.53 -12.74 -11.47
CA ILE A 392 -1.78 -12.26 -10.31
C ILE A 392 -0.89 -13.39 -9.83
N VAL A 393 0.41 -13.12 -9.66
CA VAL A 393 1.38 -14.04 -9.08
C VAL A 393 1.93 -13.44 -7.80
N ILE A 394 1.81 -14.19 -6.70
CA ILE A 394 2.37 -13.84 -5.39
C ILE A 394 3.42 -14.89 -5.04
N GLU A 395 4.63 -14.46 -4.75
CA GLU A 395 5.73 -15.32 -4.29
C GLU A 395 6.17 -14.85 -2.89
N GLU A 396 6.11 -15.75 -1.92
CA GLU A 396 6.59 -15.52 -0.56
C GLU A 396 7.85 -16.34 -0.31
N LYS A 397 8.87 -15.69 0.25
CA LYS A 397 10.05 -16.35 0.81
C LYS A 397 10.04 -16.20 2.32
N ILE A 398 9.96 -17.33 3.02
CA ILE A 398 9.77 -17.42 4.47
C ILE A 398 11.08 -17.89 5.13
N MET A 399 11.75 -16.98 5.82
CA MET A 399 12.91 -17.26 6.66
C MET A 399 12.47 -17.48 8.11
N ILE A 400 12.72 -18.68 8.63
CA ILE A 400 12.37 -19.05 10.00
C ILE A 400 13.59 -18.84 10.90
N TYR A 401 13.43 -18.00 11.93
CA TYR A 401 14.47 -17.72 12.91
C TYR A 401 14.25 -18.51 14.21
N LYS A 402 15.31 -19.13 14.71
CA LYS A 402 15.34 -19.78 16.03
C LYS A 402 16.67 -19.51 16.70
N ARG A 403 16.63 -18.93 17.91
CA ARG A 403 17.81 -18.48 18.68
C ARG A 403 18.73 -17.55 17.87
N GLY A 404 18.15 -16.68 17.05
CA GLY A 404 18.89 -15.71 16.23
C GLY A 404 19.44 -16.24 14.92
N SER A 405 19.38 -17.55 14.67
CA SER A 405 19.85 -18.17 13.42
C SER A 405 18.69 -18.57 12.52
N ILE A 406 18.90 -18.48 11.21
CA ILE A 406 17.98 -18.97 10.19
C ILE A 406 18.05 -20.51 10.18
N LYS A 407 16.90 -21.16 10.08
CA LYS A 407 16.80 -22.62 9.91
C LYS A 407 17.26 -23.04 8.50
N ASP A 408 17.88 -24.20 8.36
CA ASP A 408 18.64 -24.60 7.15
C ASP A 408 17.89 -24.60 5.80
N ALA A 409 16.55 -24.66 5.77
CA ALA A 409 15.77 -24.54 4.54
C ALA A 409 14.81 -23.34 4.64
N SER A 410 14.83 -22.45 3.64
CA SER A 410 13.80 -21.43 3.48
C SER A 410 12.52 -22.10 2.99
N GLU A 411 11.41 -21.83 3.65
CA GLU A 411 10.10 -22.20 3.13
C GLU A 411 9.64 -21.09 2.18
N GLY A 412 8.72 -21.40 1.29
CA GLY A 412 8.09 -20.39 0.45
C GLY A 412 6.72 -20.82 -0.03
N LEU A 413 6.03 -19.89 -0.65
CA LEU A 413 4.70 -20.09 -1.21
C LEU A 413 4.63 -19.36 -2.54
N ARG A 414 4.13 -20.03 -3.58
CA ARG A 414 3.80 -19.39 -4.85
C ARG A 414 2.32 -19.56 -5.13
N ILE A 415 1.62 -18.45 -5.27
CA ILE A 415 0.20 -18.41 -5.63
C ILE A 415 0.10 -17.78 -7.01
N GLN A 416 -0.48 -18.48 -7.96
CA GLN A 416 -0.80 -17.95 -9.29
C GLN A 416 -2.31 -18.01 -9.49
N ARG A 417 -2.93 -16.85 -9.71
CA ARG A 417 -4.35 -16.71 -10.03
C ARG A 417 -4.48 -16.27 -11.48
N LEU A 418 -5.22 -17.04 -12.28
CA LEU A 418 -5.53 -16.76 -13.68
C LEU A 418 -6.99 -16.34 -13.80
N PHE A 419 -7.24 -15.20 -14.43
CA PHE A 419 -8.55 -14.61 -14.62
C PHE A 419 -8.97 -14.75 -16.08
N SER A 420 -10.20 -15.23 -16.31
CA SER A 420 -10.68 -15.54 -17.66
C SER A 420 -12.19 -15.45 -17.75
N ASN A 421 -12.70 -15.54 -18.99
CA ASN A 421 -14.14 -15.53 -19.27
C ASN A 421 -14.82 -14.28 -18.69
N TYR A 422 -14.27 -13.11 -19.00
CA TYR A 422 -14.86 -11.84 -18.60
C TYR A 422 -16.23 -11.68 -19.25
N LYS A 423 -17.22 -11.28 -18.47
CA LYS A 423 -18.57 -10.96 -18.97
C LYS A 423 -19.08 -9.70 -18.32
N ALA A 424 -19.89 -8.97 -19.08
CA ALA A 424 -20.50 -7.74 -18.61
C ALA A 424 -21.66 -8.01 -17.64
N VAL A 425 -21.68 -7.27 -16.54
CA VAL A 425 -22.81 -7.07 -15.63
C VAL A 425 -22.97 -5.56 -15.48
N ASP A 426 -24.13 -5.03 -15.86
CA ASP A 426 -24.39 -3.57 -15.94
C ASP A 426 -23.28 -2.78 -16.62
N HIS A 427 -22.83 -3.27 -17.79
CA HIS A 427 -21.74 -2.69 -18.61
C HIS A 427 -20.34 -2.74 -17.98
N ILE A 428 -20.17 -3.42 -16.86
CA ILE A 428 -18.88 -3.62 -16.20
C ILE A 428 -18.43 -5.07 -16.36
N LEU A 429 -17.22 -5.31 -16.84
CA LEU A 429 -16.68 -6.64 -17.04
C LEU A 429 -16.18 -7.26 -15.73
N PHE A 430 -16.58 -8.50 -15.47
CA PHE A 430 -16.06 -9.29 -14.35
C PHE A 430 -15.56 -10.66 -14.84
N PRO A 431 -14.42 -11.16 -14.33
CA PRO A 431 -13.94 -12.50 -14.63
C PRO A 431 -14.92 -13.54 -14.05
N HIS A 432 -15.50 -14.39 -14.89
CA HIS A 432 -16.40 -15.45 -14.43
C HIS A 432 -15.67 -16.75 -14.12
N THR A 433 -14.38 -16.85 -14.41
CA THR A 433 -13.59 -18.04 -14.11
C THR A 433 -12.21 -17.64 -13.60
N ILE A 434 -11.92 -18.04 -12.37
CA ILE A 434 -10.62 -17.83 -11.72
C ILE A 434 -10.02 -19.21 -11.45
N ARG A 435 -8.79 -19.44 -11.93
CA ARG A 435 -8.02 -20.65 -11.63
C ARG A 435 -6.85 -20.26 -10.75
N THR A 436 -6.72 -20.91 -9.59
CA THR A 436 -5.65 -20.66 -8.63
C THR A 436 -4.79 -21.90 -8.49
N THR A 437 -3.49 -21.73 -8.64
CA THR A 437 -2.49 -22.73 -8.30
C THR A 437 -1.67 -22.21 -7.12
N GLU A 438 -1.65 -22.96 -6.03
CA GLU A 438 -0.89 -22.62 -4.83
C GLU A 438 0.12 -23.72 -4.55
N THR A 439 1.40 -23.39 -4.67
CA THR A 439 2.51 -24.33 -4.60
C THR A 439 3.40 -23.97 -3.42
N LYS A 440 3.58 -24.91 -2.49
CA LYS A 440 4.59 -24.78 -1.44
C LYS A 440 5.98 -24.90 -2.07
N LEU A 441 6.91 -24.05 -1.65
CA LEU A 441 8.31 -24.09 -2.04
C LEU A 441 9.17 -24.53 -0.85
N LEU A 442 10.15 -25.39 -1.09
CA LEU A 442 11.22 -25.70 -0.14
C LEU A 442 12.55 -25.37 -0.80
N SER A 443 13.27 -24.38 -0.26
CA SER A 443 14.49 -23.84 -0.86
C SER A 443 14.30 -23.48 -2.34
N ASP A 444 13.21 -22.77 -2.64
CA ASP A 444 12.83 -22.32 -3.99
C ASP A 444 12.44 -23.47 -4.95
N ILE A 445 12.32 -24.71 -4.47
CA ILE A 445 11.88 -25.88 -5.26
C ILE A 445 10.38 -26.16 -5.03
N PRO A 446 9.56 -26.17 -6.10
CA PRO A 446 8.15 -26.54 -6.06
C PRO A 446 7.88 -27.92 -5.44
N GLN A 447 6.91 -27.99 -4.54
CA GLN A 447 6.43 -29.24 -3.93
C GLN A 447 5.09 -29.63 -4.58
N GLU A 448 5.15 -30.32 -5.72
CA GLU A 448 3.99 -30.63 -6.56
C GLU A 448 2.89 -31.41 -5.82
N GLU A 449 3.27 -32.41 -5.00
CA GLU A 449 2.31 -33.20 -4.20
C GLU A 449 1.56 -32.37 -3.14
N SER A 450 2.12 -31.22 -2.76
CA SER A 450 1.51 -30.27 -1.82
C SER A 450 0.80 -29.11 -2.51
N THR A 451 0.72 -29.12 -3.85
CA THR A 451 0.10 -28.05 -4.63
C THR A 451 -1.40 -28.16 -4.61
N PHE A 452 -2.09 -27.05 -4.36
CA PHE A 452 -3.54 -26.96 -4.47
C PHE A 452 -3.92 -26.35 -5.81
N PHE A 453 -4.87 -26.99 -6.49
CA PHE A 453 -5.48 -26.47 -7.72
C PHE A 453 -6.93 -26.17 -7.44
N GLN A 454 -7.32 -24.92 -7.61
CA GLN A 454 -8.66 -24.45 -7.32
C GLN A 454 -9.25 -23.75 -8.53
N LYS A 455 -10.48 -24.10 -8.89
CA LYS A 455 -11.25 -23.40 -9.92
C LYS A 455 -12.46 -22.78 -9.25
N ARG A 456 -12.61 -21.47 -9.40
CA ARG A 456 -13.76 -20.69 -8.96
C ARG A 456 -14.54 -20.24 -10.18
N LYS A 457 -15.86 -20.38 -10.12
CA LYS A 457 -16.80 -19.92 -11.14
C LYS A 457 -17.77 -18.96 -10.50
N LEU A 458 -17.84 -17.74 -11.03
CA LEU A 458 -18.84 -16.76 -10.64
C LEU A 458 -20.19 -17.18 -11.25
N VAL A 459 -21.17 -17.47 -10.41
CA VAL A 459 -22.49 -17.99 -10.83
C VAL A 459 -23.50 -16.88 -10.95
N ASN A 460 -23.52 -15.97 -9.98
CA ASN A 460 -24.39 -14.81 -9.94
C ASN A 460 -23.58 -13.61 -9.45
N LEU A 461 -23.86 -12.42 -9.98
CA LEU A 461 -23.27 -11.16 -9.56
C LEU A 461 -24.33 -10.06 -9.69
N GLU A 462 -24.55 -9.34 -8.61
CA GLU A 462 -25.39 -8.15 -8.52
C GLU A 462 -24.51 -6.98 -8.10
N ILE A 463 -24.60 -5.88 -8.84
CA ILE A 463 -23.92 -4.62 -8.55
C ILE A 463 -24.91 -3.71 -7.83
N ILE A 464 -24.49 -3.18 -6.69
CA ILE A 464 -25.29 -2.21 -5.95
C ILE A 464 -24.64 -0.85 -6.12
N THR A 465 -25.32 0.01 -6.88
CA THR A 465 -24.93 1.40 -7.14
C THR A 465 -25.71 2.38 -6.25
N ASP A 466 -25.38 3.67 -6.35
CA ASP A 466 -26.21 4.78 -5.86
C ASP A 466 -27.60 4.85 -6.51
#